data_AF-A0A165BWE0-F1
#
_entry.id   AF-A0A165BWE0-F1
#
_cell.length_a   1.000
_cell.length_b   1.000
_cell.length_c   1.000
_cell.angle_alpha   90.00
_cell.angle_beta   90.00
_cell.angle_gamma   90.00
#
_symmetry.space_group_name_H-M   'P 1'
#
loop_
_entity.id
_entity.type
_entity.pdbx_description
1 polymer ?
#
loop_
_entity_poly.entity_id
_entity_poly.type
_entity_poly.pdbx_seq_one_letter_code
_entity_poly.pdbx_strand_id
1 'polypeptide(L)'
;MPTWEEAIQKLRGELIAQNNIDPAHIRDIRPLCRLSDHEALITKKLDTHVAIQLSLSDDITAARIIRDGVVAHSEYCRASSYRPRTRAAAAPRSPTLTVS
;
A
#
# COMPACT_ATOMS: atom_id res chain seq x y z
N MET A 1 0.55 17.44 16.44
CA MET A 1 0.63 16.06 15.93
C MET A 1 1.02 16.14 14.46
N PRO A 2 1.85 15.22 13.94
CA PRO A 2 2.26 15.29 12.55
C PRO A 2 1.06 15.17 11.63
N THR A 3 1.08 15.88 10.50
CA THR A 3 0.04 15.77 9.49
C THR A 3 0.17 14.45 8.72
N TRP A 4 -0.89 14.06 8.02
CA TRP A 4 -0.86 12.92 7.12
C TRP A 4 0.24 13.05 6.05
N GLU A 5 0.40 14.25 5.49
CA GLU A 5 1.43 14.54 4.48
C GLU A 5 2.84 14.38 5.06
N GLU A 6 3.08 14.88 6.27
CA GLU A 6 4.35 14.71 6.98
C GLU A 6 4.66 13.24 7.26
N ALA A 7 3.65 12.44 7.62
CA ALA A 7 3.82 11.01 7.85
C ALA A 7 4.21 10.26 6.57
N ILE A 8 3.58 10.59 5.44
CA ILE A 8 3.93 10.00 4.14
C ILE A 8 5.31 10.44 3.65
N GLN A 9 5.68 11.71 3.83
CA GLN A 9 7.03 12.17 3.48
C GLN A 9 8.11 11.49 4.33
N LYS A 10 7.83 11.28 5.62
CA LYS A 10 8.72 10.53 6.51
C LYS A 10 8.88 9.08 6.08
N LEU A 11 7.77 8.40 5.77
CA LEU A 11 7.78 7.04 5.24
C LEU A 11 8.54 6.96 3.92
N ARG A 12 8.36 7.94 3.03
CA ARG A 12 9.11 8.02 1.76
C ARG A 12 10.61 8.11 2.01
N GLY A 13 11.04 8.99 2.91
CA GLY A 13 12.45 9.14 3.27
C GLY A 13 13.05 7.86 3.84
N GLU A 14 12.30 7.16 4.69
CA GLU A 14 12.70 5.87 5.24
C GLU A 14 12.83 4.78 4.17
N LEU A 15 11.85 4.67 3.28
CA LEU A 15 11.88 3.72 2.17
C LEU A 15 13.11 3.94 1.28
N ILE A 16 13.43 5.19 0.96
CA ILE A 16 14.62 5.56 0.18
C ILE A 16 15.90 5.14 0.93
N ALA A 17 16.04 5.58 2.19
CA ALA A 17 17.27 5.42 2.96
C ALA A 17 17.58 3.95 3.31
N GLN A 18 16.56 3.15 3.63
CA GLN A 18 16.76 1.79 4.13
C GLN A 18 16.72 0.72 3.05
N ASN A 19 16.12 0.99 1.88
CA ASN A 19 15.90 -0.02 0.85
C ASN A 19 16.66 0.23 -0.45
N ASN A 20 17.52 1.26 -0.49
CA ASN A 20 18.29 1.65 -1.67
C ASN A 20 17.39 1.81 -2.90
N ILE A 21 16.31 2.59 -2.73
CA ILE A 21 15.36 2.92 -3.79
C ILE A 21 15.72 4.32 -4.29
N ASP A 22 15.95 4.45 -5.59
CA ASP A 22 16.14 5.76 -6.20
C ASP A 22 14.84 6.60 -6.07
N PRO A 23 14.91 7.79 -5.45
CA PRO A 23 13.75 8.68 -5.31
C PRO A 23 13.05 9.00 -6.65
N ALA A 24 13.78 9.02 -7.76
CA ALA A 24 13.26 9.29 -9.10
C ALA A 24 12.32 8.18 -9.63
N HIS A 25 12.43 6.97 -9.07
CA HIS A 25 11.60 5.83 -9.45
C HIS A 25 10.33 5.70 -8.61
N ILE A 26 10.23 6.40 -7.47
CA ILE A 26 9.03 6.40 -6.63
C ILE A 26 7.98 7.32 -7.25
N ARG A 27 6.87 6.73 -7.73
CA ARG A 27 5.76 7.45 -8.36
C ARG A 27 4.67 7.84 -7.37
N ASP A 28 4.26 6.91 -6.51
CA ASP A 28 3.19 7.11 -5.54
C ASP A 28 3.42 6.22 -4.32
N ILE A 29 3.03 6.71 -3.14
CA ILE A 29 2.99 5.95 -1.89
C ILE A 29 1.63 6.18 -1.27
N ARG A 30 0.84 5.11 -1.16
CA ARG A 30 -0.55 5.20 -0.73
C ARG A 30 -0.88 4.13 0.30
N PRO A 31 -1.47 4.48 1.45
CA PRO A 31 -2.03 3.48 2.35
C PRO A 31 -3.26 2.82 1.70
N LEU A 32 -3.43 1.53 1.95
CA LEU A 32 -4.61 0.77 1.53
C LEU A 32 -5.64 0.62 2.66
N CYS A 33 -5.44 1.30 3.79
CA CYS A 33 -6.38 1.33 4.92
C CYS A 33 -7.49 2.37 4.72
N ARG A 34 -8.48 2.37 5.61
CA ARG A 34 -9.54 3.38 5.59
C ARG A 34 -8.98 4.71 6.11
N LEU A 35 -9.62 5.83 5.75
CA LEU A 35 -9.27 7.16 6.26
C LEU A 35 -9.31 7.23 7.79
N SER A 36 -10.23 6.51 8.43
CA SER A 36 -10.32 6.39 9.89
C SER A 36 -9.05 5.81 10.54
N ASP A 37 -8.29 5.03 9.77
CA ASP A 37 -7.12 4.31 10.26
C ASP A 37 -5.83 5.08 9.99
N HIS A 38 -5.90 6.22 9.28
CA HIS A 38 -4.74 7.06 8.99
C HIS A 38 -4.09 7.61 10.27
N GLU A 39 -4.88 7.87 11.31
CA GLU A 39 -4.34 8.32 12.61
C GLU A 39 -3.40 7.28 13.23
N ALA A 40 -3.65 5.99 13.03
CA ALA A 40 -2.77 4.93 13.54
C ALA A 40 -1.40 4.93 12.84
N LEU A 41 -1.39 5.20 11.53
CA LEU A 41 -0.16 5.38 10.74
C LEU A 41 0.64 6.61 11.18
N ILE A 42 -0.05 7.74 11.39
CA ILE A 42 0.56 9.00 11.83
C ILE A 42 1.20 8.82 13.22
N THR A 43 0.49 8.15 14.12
CA THR A 43 0.91 7.96 15.51
C THR A 43 1.87 6.78 15.72
N LYS A 44 2.16 5.99 14.67
CA LYS A 44 2.97 4.76 14.75
C LYS A 44 2.48 3.79 15.84
N LYS A 45 1.17 3.70 16.08
CA LYS A 45 0.62 2.68 16.97
C LYS A 45 0.64 1.33 16.24
N LEU A 46 1.78 0.63 16.39
CA LEU A 46 2.20 -0.58 15.69
C LEU A 46 1.29 -1.82 15.86
N ASP A 47 0.24 -1.75 16.68
CA ASP A 47 -0.74 -2.84 16.85
C ASP A 47 -1.61 -3.10 15.60
N THR A 48 -1.50 -2.26 14.57
CA THR A 48 -2.30 -2.41 13.34
C THR A 48 -1.42 -2.78 12.15
N HIS A 49 -1.73 -3.92 11.53
CA HIS A 49 -1.15 -4.31 10.24
C HIS A 49 -1.69 -3.39 9.14
N VAL A 50 -0.86 -2.45 8.68
CA VAL A 50 -1.23 -1.54 7.60
C VAL A 50 -0.60 -1.99 6.28
N ALA A 51 -1.43 -2.09 5.25
CA ALA A 51 -0.95 -2.32 3.89
C ALA A 51 -0.65 -0.98 3.21
N ILE A 52 0.54 -0.84 2.64
CA ILE A 52 0.96 0.32 1.86
C ILE A 52 1.21 -0.13 0.42
N GLN A 53 0.63 0.60 -0.52
CA GLN A 53 0.93 0.51 -1.93
C GLN A 53 2.10 1.43 -2.26
N LEU A 54 3.19 0.85 -2.75
CA LEU A 54 4.33 1.56 -3.31
C LEU A 54 4.32 1.38 -4.84
N SER A 55 4.21 2.49 -5.57
CA SER A 55 4.25 2.48 -7.04
C SER A 55 5.63 2.90 -7.52
N LEU A 56 6.28 2.01 -8.27
CA LEU A 56 7.62 2.22 -8.82
C LEU A 56 7.56 2.22 -10.35
N SER A 57 8.41 3.01 -10.99
CA SER A 57 8.58 2.94 -12.46
C SER A 57 9.72 2.04 -12.91
N ASP A 58 10.54 1.55 -11.98
CA ASP A 58 11.62 0.61 -12.28
C ASP A 58 11.21 -0.82 -11.91
N ASP A 59 11.09 -1.66 -12.94
CA ASP A 59 10.69 -3.06 -12.80
C ASP A 59 11.74 -3.89 -12.06
N ILE A 60 13.02 -3.55 -12.16
CA ILE A 60 14.11 -4.27 -11.50
C ILE A 60 14.02 -4.08 -9.99
N THR A 61 13.90 -2.83 -9.52
CA THR A 61 13.70 -2.51 -8.11
C THR A 61 12.40 -3.09 -7.58
N ALA A 62 11.32 -3.05 -8.36
CA ALA A 62 10.04 -3.66 -7.98
C ALA A 62 10.18 -5.19 -7.78
N ALA A 63 10.83 -5.89 -8.71
CA ALA A 63 11.07 -7.32 -8.61
C ALA A 63 11.99 -7.68 -7.42
N ARG A 64 13.00 -6.86 -7.12
CA ARG A 64 13.85 -7.01 -5.93
C ARG A 64 13.03 -6.89 -4.66
N ILE A 65 12.24 -5.83 -4.52
CA ILE A 65 11.40 -5.60 -3.34
C ILE A 65 10.39 -6.74 -3.14
N ILE A 66 9.75 -7.22 -4.21
CA ILE A 66 8.81 -8.35 -4.10
C ILE A 66 9.48 -9.62 -3.60
N ARG A 67 10.73 -9.87 -4.01
CA ARG A 67 11.50 -11.06 -3.63
C ARG A 67 12.02 -10.98 -2.20
N ASP A 68 12.64 -9.86 -1.87
CA ASP A 68 13.46 -9.70 -0.67
C ASP A 68 12.68 -9.06 0.48
N GLY A 69 11.56 -8.38 0.17
CA GLY A 69 10.82 -7.53 1.09
C GLY A 69 11.35 -6.11 1.14
N VAL A 70 10.85 -5.33 2.10
CA VAL A 70 11.19 -3.92 2.28
C VAL A 70 11.18 -3.59 3.77
N VAL A 71 12.01 -2.66 4.22
CA VAL A 71 11.94 -2.09 5.57
C VAL A 71 11.12 -0.80 5.52
N ALA A 72 10.07 -0.75 6.31
CA ALA A 72 9.19 0.41 6.44
C ALA A 72 8.79 0.57 7.91
N HIS A 73 8.71 1.79 8.41
CA HIS A 73 8.46 2.05 9.84
C HIS A 73 9.44 1.32 10.78
N SER A 74 10.67 1.11 10.33
CA SER A 74 11.75 0.44 11.05
C SER A 74 11.50 -1.04 11.31
N GLU A 75 10.58 -1.64 10.54
CA GLU A 75 10.25 -3.05 10.58
C GLU A 75 10.32 -3.69 9.19
N TYR A 76 10.65 -4.98 9.16
CA TYR A 76 10.63 -5.76 7.94
C TYR A 76 9.18 -6.03 7.48
N CYS A 77 8.88 -5.65 6.24
CA CYS A 77 7.59 -5.79 5.61
C CYS A 77 7.70 -6.72 4.40
N ARG A 78 6.81 -7.72 4.34
CA ARG A 78 6.66 -8.56 3.14
C ARG A 78 6.01 -7.74 2.03
N ALA A 79 6.59 -7.76 0.84
CA ALA A 79 6.02 -7.12 -0.34
C ALA A 79 5.32 -8.15 -1.24
N SER A 80 4.33 -7.69 -2.00
CA SER A 80 3.66 -8.48 -3.02
C SER A 80 3.13 -7.57 -4.11
N SER A 81 2.99 -8.09 -5.34
CA SER A 81 2.41 -7.32 -6.44
C SER A 81 0.97 -6.94 -6.10
N TYR A 82 0.67 -5.63 -6.11
CA TYR A 82 -0.69 -5.17 -5.88
C TYR A 82 -1.59 -5.55 -7.06
N ARG A 83 -2.66 -6.27 -6.77
CA ARG A 83 -3.76 -6.52 -7.72
C ARG A 83 -4.96 -5.71 -7.24
N PRO A 84 -5.39 -4.67 -7.98
CA PRO A 84 -6.62 -3.97 -7.66
C PRO A 84 -7.74 -4.99 -7.52
N ARG A 85 -8.48 -4.95 -6.40
CA ARG A 85 -9.70 -5.74 -6.30
C ARG A 85 -10.64 -5.24 -7.39
N THR A 86 -10.84 -6.03 -8.44
CA THR A 86 -11.97 -5.84 -9.33
C THR A 86 -13.19 -5.85 -8.43
N ARG A 87 -13.91 -4.72 -8.31
CA ARG A 87 -15.25 -4.76 -7.71
C ARG A 87 -15.95 -5.87 -8.48
N ALA A 88 -16.31 -6.96 -7.80
CA ALA A 88 -17.14 -7.98 -8.42
C ALA A 88 -18.32 -7.19 -8.99
N ALA A 89 -18.41 -7.11 -10.32
CA ALA A 89 -19.57 -6.55 -10.98
C ALA A 89 -20.73 -7.28 -10.34
N ALA A 90 -21.60 -6.55 -9.64
CA ALA A 90 -22.75 -7.12 -8.96
C ALA A 90 -23.40 -8.05 -9.97
N ALA A 91 -23.32 -9.37 -9.71
CA ALA A 91 -23.84 -10.35 -10.63
C ALA A 91 -25.29 -9.93 -10.92
N PRO A 92 -25.69 -9.73 -12.20
CA PRO A 92 -27.07 -9.42 -12.50
C PRO A 92 -27.89 -10.56 -11.90
N ARG A 93 -28.73 -10.23 -10.91
CA ARG A 93 -29.68 -11.18 -10.32
C ARG A 93 -30.48 -11.73 -11.49
N SER A 94 -30.35 -13.02 -11.77
CA SER A 94 -31.11 -13.69 -12.83
C SER A 94 -32.60 -13.38 -12.66
N PRO A 95 -33.35 -13.09 -13.73
CA PRO A 95 -34.78 -12.88 -13.62
C PRO A 95 -35.45 -14.19 -13.20
N THR A 96 -36.23 -14.13 -12.13
CA THR A 96 -37.14 -15.19 -11.69
C THR A 96 -38.11 -15.50 -12.85
N LEU A 97 -38.06 -16.74 -13.36
CA LEU A 97 -39.08 -17.29 -14.24
C LEU A 97 -40.34 -17.55 -13.41
N THR A 98 -41.36 -16.72 -13.57
CA THR A 98 -42.73 -17.05 -13.15
C THR A 98 -43.36 -17.86 -14.27
N VAL A 99 -43.69 -19.12 -14.01
CA VAL A 99 -44.55 -19.96 -14.86
C VAL A 99 -46.00 -19.72 -14.42
N SER A 100 -46.86 -19.35 -15.38
CA SER A 100 -48.32 -19.38 -15.27
C SER A 100 -48.87 -20.41 -16.24
#